data_AF-A0A938VMJ4-F1
#
_entry.id   AF-A0A938VMJ4-F1
#
_cell.length_a   1.000
_cell.length_b   1.000
_cell.length_c   1.000
_cell.angle_alpha   90.00
_cell.angle_beta   90.00
_cell.angle_gamma   90.00
#
_symmetry.space_group_name_H-M   'P 1'
#
loop_
_entity.id
_entity.type
_entity.pdbx_description
1 polymer ?
#
loop_
_entity_poly.entity_id
_entity_poly.type
_entity_poly.pdbx_seq_one_letter_code
_entity_poly.pdbx_strand_id
1 'polypeptide(L)' 'MNKALFEEKWSVIRGLINAKWSLMVEYDLAKVDKAEVKFDKFTTMLQVKYGYTRQSAREAVAQLWKDYESKNKK' A
#
# COMPACT_ATOMS: atom_id res chain seq x y z
N MET A 1 -4.61 9.44 -2.19
CA MET A 1 -5.57 8.33 -2.38
C MET A 1 -6.43 8.19 -1.13
N ASN A 2 -7.72 7.93 -1.30
CA ASN A 2 -8.67 7.78 -0.18
C ASN A 2 -8.62 6.37 0.42
N LYS A 3 -8.97 6.25 1.71
CA LYS A 3 -8.96 4.98 2.44
C LYS A 3 -9.89 3.94 1.79
N ALA A 4 -11.11 4.35 1.45
CA ALA A 4 -12.10 3.47 0.83
C ALA A 4 -11.61 2.90 -0.52
N LEU A 5 -11.01 3.75 -1.37
CA LEU A 5 -10.45 3.30 -2.65
C LEU A 5 -9.29 2.31 -2.45
N PHE A 6 -8.44 2.53 -1.44
CA PHE A 6 -7.36 1.60 -1.12
C PHE A 6 -7.89 0.24 -0.70
N GLU A 7 -8.95 0.18 0.09
CA GLU A 7 -9.55 -1.08 0.54
C GLU A 7 -10.24 -1.81 -0.61
N GLU A 8 -10.96 -1.10 -1.46
CA GLU A 8 -11.58 -1.66 -2.67
C GLU A 8 -10.52 -2.21 -3.64
N LYS A 9 -9.42 -1.49 -3.83
CA LYS A 9 -8.33 -1.86 -4.75
C LYS A 9 -7.21 -2.66 -4.08
N TRP A 10 -7.41 -3.11 -2.85
CA TRP A 10 -6.36 -3.74 -2.05
C TRP A 10 -5.75 -4.95 -2.74
N SER A 11 -6.55 -5.82 -3.37
CA SER A 11 -6.04 -7.00 -4.07
C SER A 11 -5.04 -6.66 -5.18
N VAL A 12 -5.30 -5.56 -5.91
CA VAL A 12 -4.41 -5.09 -6.98
C VAL A 12 -3.14 -4.49 -6.36
N ILE A 13 -3.31 -3.62 -5.37
CA ILE A 13 -2.20 -2.95 -4.68
C ILE A 13 -1.28 -3.99 -4.02
N ARG A 14 -1.83 -5.04 -3.39
CA ARG A 14 -1.09 -6.17 -2.79
C ARG A 14 -0.15 -6.84 -3.79
N GLY A 15 -0.59 -7.04 -5.03
CA GLY A 15 0.25 -7.59 -6.10
C GLY A 15 1.42 -6.68 -6.49
N LEU A 16 1.26 -5.36 -6.33
CA LEU A 16 2.27 -4.36 -6.68
C LEU A 16 3.23 -4.06 -5.52
N ILE A 17 2.81 -4.33 -4.27
CA ILE A 17 3.57 -3.95 -3.08
C ILE A 17 4.94 -4.60 -3.06
N ASN A 18 5.08 -5.91 -3.35
CA ASN A 18 6.38 -6.58 -3.31
C ASN A 18 7.38 -6.00 -4.32
N ALA A 19 6.88 -5.50 -5.46
CA ALA A 19 7.72 -4.87 -6.48
C ALA A 19 8.20 -3.48 -6.06
N LYS A 20 7.43 -2.74 -5.25
CA LYS A 20 7.78 -1.38 -4.79
C LYS A 20 8.49 -1.37 -3.44
N TRP A 21 8.08 -2.25 -2.54
CA TRP A 21 8.53 -2.35 -1.17
C TRP A 21 8.92 -3.80 -0.84
N SER A 22 10.14 -4.18 -1.23
CA SER A 22 10.66 -5.54 -1.06
C SER A 22 10.80 -6.04 0.39
N LEU A 23 10.77 -5.15 1.38
CA LEU A 23 10.77 -5.48 2.82
C LEU A 23 9.36 -5.80 3.34
N MET A 24 8.31 -5.48 2.57
CA MET A 24 6.94 -5.92 2.86
C MET A 24 6.80 -7.35 2.36
N VAL A 25 7.05 -8.33 3.24
CA VAL A 25 6.91 -9.75 2.88
C VAL A 25 5.46 -10.18 3.02
N GLU A 26 5.11 -11.35 2.46
CA GLU A 26 3.74 -11.88 2.51
C GLU A 26 3.16 -11.96 3.92
N TYR A 27 4.00 -12.26 4.92
CA TYR A 27 3.58 -12.29 6.33
C TYR A 27 3.09 -10.92 6.83
N ASP A 28 3.72 -9.83 6.40
CA ASP A 28 3.30 -8.48 6.74
C ASP A 28 2.00 -8.10 6.02
N LEU A 29 1.87 -8.50 4.76
CA LEU A 29 0.65 -8.30 3.98
C LEU A 29 -0.53 -9.07 4.58
N ALA A 30 -0.30 -10.29 5.08
CA ALA A 30 -1.31 -11.08 5.78
C ALA A 30 -1.80 -10.39 7.07
N LYS A 31 -0.95 -9.61 7.75
CA LYS A 31 -1.36 -8.79 8.90
C LYS A 31 -2.21 -7.60 8.47
N VAL A 32 -1.93 -7.02 7.31
CA VAL A 32 -2.74 -5.94 6.73
C VAL A 32 -4.09 -6.47 6.27
N ASP A 33 -4.13 -7.67 5.68
CA ASP A 33 -5.38 -8.34 5.26
C ASP A 33 -6.38 -8.51 6.41
N LYS A 34 -5.87 -8.91 7.59
CA LYS A 34 -6.66 -9.13 8.81
C LYS A 34 -6.98 -7.85 9.59
N ALA A 35 -6.46 -6.70 9.18
CA ALA A 35 -6.70 -5.44 9.89
C ALA A 35 -8.10 -4.89 9.56
N GLU A 36 -8.74 -4.30 10.58
CA GLU A 36 -10.03 -3.61 10.43
C GLU A 36 -9.93 -2.45 9.42
N VAL A 37 -8.82 -1.69 9.47
CA VAL A 37 -8.51 -0.63 8.52
C VAL A 37 -7.18 -0.94 7.84
N LYS A 38 -7.24 -1.51 6.64
CA LYS A 38 -6.05 -1.99 5.90
C LYS A 38 -5.09 -0.85 5.62
N PHE A 39 -5.63 0.29 5.21
CA PHE A 39 -4.84 1.47 4.87
C PHE A 39 -3.98 1.92 6.05
N ASP A 40 -4.57 2.06 7.24
CA ASP A 40 -3.84 2.56 8.41
C ASP A 40 -2.75 1.57 8.87
N LYS A 41 -3.07 0.27 8.86
CA LYS A 41 -2.09 -0.78 9.15
C LYS A 41 -0.94 -0.75 8.14
N PHE A 42 -1.23 -0.66 6.84
CA PHE A 42 -0.22 -0.58 5.80
C PHE A 42 0.66 0.67 5.95
N THR A 43 0.05 1.82 6.21
CA THR A 43 0.78 3.08 6.44
C THR A 43 1.72 2.96 7.65
N THR A 44 1.30 2.26 8.71
CA THR A 44 2.12 2.01 9.91
C THR A 44 3.28 1.07 9.60
N MET A 45 3.06 0.02 8.81
CA MET A 45 4.12 -0.89 8.39
C MET A 45 5.19 -0.18 7.55
N LEU A 46 4.77 0.73 6.67
CA LEU A 46 5.66 1.59 5.90
C LEU A 46 6.50 2.51 6.79
N GLN A 47 5.93 3.06 7.86
CA GLN A 47 6.70 3.84 8.84
C GLN A 47 7.75 2.96 9.56
N VAL A 48 7.36 1.77 10.02
CA VAL A 48 8.25 0.88 10.80
C VAL A 48 9.40 0.32 9.96
N LYS A 49 9.13 -0.13 8.73
CA LYS A 49 10.14 -0.82 7.90
C LYS A 49 10.99 0.13 7.07
N TYR A 50 10.44 1.27 6.66
CA TYR A 50 11.08 2.19 5.74
C TYR A 50 11.34 3.57 6.34
N GLY A 51 10.92 3.82 7.59
CA GLY A 51 11.10 5.12 8.24
C GLY A 51 10.28 6.24 7.61
N TYR A 52 9.26 5.92 6.81
CA TYR A 52 8.43 6.95 6.22
C TYR A 52 7.70 7.76 7.28
N THR A 53 7.37 9.01 6.97
CA THR A 53 6.34 9.72 7.73
C THR A 53 4.96 9.23 7.30
N ARG A 54 3.94 9.46 8.13
CA ARG A 54 2.56 9.09 7.79
C ARG A 54 2.09 9.77 6.49
N GLN A 55 2.54 10.99 6.20
CA GLN A 55 2.23 11.67 4.95
C GLN A 55 2.95 11.02 3.77
N SER A 56 4.27 10.84 3.86
CA SER A 56 5.07 10.24 2.80
C SER A 56 4.60 8.83 2.44
N ALA A 57 4.20 8.03 3.43
CA ALA A 57 3.63 6.70 3.19
C ALA A 57 2.33 6.79 2.38
N ARG A 58 1.41 7.69 2.74
CA ARG A 58 0.16 7.92 1.98
C ARG A 58 0.43 8.37 0.54
N GLU A 59 1.38 9.28 0.37
CA GLU A 59 1.80 9.78 -0.94
C GLU A 59 2.42 8.67 -1.77
N ALA A 60 3.28 7.83 -1.19
CA ALA A 60 3.90 6.71 -1.88
C ALA A 60 2.87 5.67 -2.35
N VAL A 61 1.85 5.36 -1.53
CA VAL A 61 0.74 4.50 -1.98
C VAL A 61 -0.08 5.16 -3.09
N ALA A 62 -0.37 6.46 -2.97
CA ALA A 62 -1.10 7.19 -4.01
C ALA A 62 -0.30 7.24 -5.32
N GLN A 63 1.02 7.39 -5.26
CA GLN A 63 1.89 7.39 -6.42
C GLN A 63 1.93 6.01 -7.07
N LEU A 64 2.07 4.93 -6.28
CA LEU A 64 2.00 3.56 -6.79
C LEU A 64 0.70 3.30 -7.57
N TRP A 65 -0.42 3.79 -7.03
CA TRP A 65 -1.72 3.66 -7.68
C TRP A 65 -1.80 4.48 -8.97
N LYS A 66 -1.34 5.74 -8.97
CA LYS A 66 -1.26 6.57 -10.19
C LYS A 66 -0.40 5.92 -11.27
N ASP A 67 0.75 5.37 -10.90
CA ASP A 67 1.66 4.69 -11.83
C ASP A 67 0.99 3.46 -12.43
N TYR A 68 0.21 2.72 -11.64
CA TYR A 68 -0.58 1.59 -12.11
C TYR A 68 -1.70 2.02 -13.07
N GLU A 69 -2.51 3.01 -12.70
CA GLU A 69 -3.58 3.54 -13.57
C GLU A 69 -3.02 4.06 -14.90
N SER A 70 -1.89 4.78 -14.87
CA SER A 70 -1.24 5.29 -16.08
C SER A 70 -0.74 4.19 -17.00
N LYS A 71 -0.33 3.04 -16.45
CA LYS A 71 0.12 1.88 -17.23
C LYS A 71 -1.03 1.05 -17.80
N ASN A 72 -2.18 1.01 -17.12
CA ASN A 72 -3.34 0.19 -17.52
C ASN A 72 -4.39 0.97 -18.33
N LYS A 73 -4.26 2.29 -18.47
CA LYS A 73 -5.10 3.13 -19.36
C LYS A 73 -4.64 3.15 -20.83
N LYS A 74 -3.76 2.23 -21.23
CA LYS A 74 -3.23 2.14 -22.60
C LYS A 74 -3.92 1.05 -23.40
#